data_AF-A0A6M8AZM7-F1
#
_entry.id   AF-A0A6M8AZM7-F1
#
_cell.length_a   1.000
_cell.length_b   1.000
_cell.length_c   1.000
_cell.angle_alpha   90.00
_cell.angle_beta   90.00
_cell.angle_gamma   90.00
#
_symmetry.space_group_name_H-M   'P 1'
#
loop_
_entity.id
_entity.type
_entity.pdbx_description
1 polymer ?
#
loop_
_entity_poly.entity_id
_entity_poly.type
_entity_poly.pdbx_seq_one_letter_code
_entity_poly.pdbx_strand_id
1 'polypeptide(L)'
;MAELTAEKKKMVQESWGLVRSDMRSNAADFFLFFFKRHPTYQKLFNDFKDVKYEELDGNQKFRGHAVRVFFAITSLVDNLDDLDIVVDILQKTVKDHIPRGIKAKHYEDLMGSILAFLEKALGDKFTAAWKNSWETVAAVILSVVHAEIEADLTPAARENVQNSWGLVRKDMRKHAMGFFLFACVVVLFSYNGKIRSVMSK
;
A
#
# COMPACT_ATOMS: atom_id res chain seq x y z
N MET A 1 6.12 -19.94 2.71
CA MET A 1 5.97 -18.48 2.61
C MET A 1 6.88 -17.84 3.62
N ALA A 2 7.50 -16.68 3.33
CA ALA A 2 8.23 -15.93 4.33
C ALA A 2 7.25 -15.21 5.28
N GLU A 3 7.50 -15.29 6.57
CA GLU A 3 6.65 -14.67 7.61
C GLU A 3 7.07 -13.22 7.88
N LEU A 4 6.11 -12.34 8.22
CA LEU A 4 6.38 -10.93 8.55
C LEU A 4 6.83 -10.78 10.03
N THR A 5 8.06 -11.17 10.31
CA THR A 5 8.67 -11.07 11.64
C THR A 5 8.94 -9.62 12.05
N ALA A 6 9.03 -9.35 13.36
CA ALA A 6 9.40 -8.03 13.89
C ALA A 6 10.77 -7.53 13.37
N GLU A 7 11.72 -8.43 13.14
CA GLU A 7 13.00 -8.12 12.50
C GLU A 7 12.82 -7.57 11.07
N LYS A 8 11.97 -8.21 10.26
CA LYS A 8 11.65 -7.74 8.90
C LYS A 8 10.96 -6.37 8.91
N LYS A 9 10.04 -6.13 9.85
CA LYS A 9 9.41 -4.80 10.04
C LYS A 9 10.47 -3.74 10.35
N LYS A 10 11.37 -4.02 11.31
CA LYS A 10 12.47 -3.15 11.71
C LYS A 10 13.43 -2.85 10.56
N MET A 11 13.81 -3.85 9.76
CA MET A 11 14.65 -3.65 8.55
C MET A 11 13.98 -2.74 7.51
N VAL A 12 12.65 -2.83 7.33
CA VAL A 12 11.89 -1.95 6.44
C VAL A 12 11.81 -0.52 7.02
N GLN A 13 11.55 -0.37 8.31
CA GLN A 13 11.54 0.92 9.02
C GLN A 13 12.91 1.62 8.98
N GLU A 14 14.01 0.90 9.20
CA GLU A 14 15.39 1.42 9.15
C GLU A 14 15.78 1.88 7.74
N SER A 15 15.55 1.03 6.73
CA SER A 15 15.89 1.35 5.34
C SER A 15 15.02 2.45 4.73
N TRP A 16 13.72 2.48 5.06
CA TRP A 16 12.85 3.62 4.75
C TRP A 16 13.31 4.89 5.48
N GLY A 17 13.81 4.75 6.73
CA GLY A 17 14.41 5.80 7.53
C GLY A 17 15.50 6.60 6.80
N LEU A 18 16.32 5.92 5.99
CA LEU A 18 17.33 6.56 5.15
C LEU A 18 16.70 7.37 4.01
N VAL A 19 15.72 6.81 3.28
CA VAL A 19 15.07 7.48 2.14
C VAL A 19 14.20 8.66 2.57
N ARG A 20 13.46 8.54 3.68
CA ARG A 20 12.60 9.61 4.20
C ARG A 20 13.36 10.82 4.77
N SER A 21 14.68 10.71 4.95
CA SER A 21 15.53 11.82 5.44
C SER A 21 15.54 13.01 4.48
N ASP A 22 15.58 12.76 3.17
CA ASP A 22 15.20 13.72 2.12
C ASP A 22 13.96 13.23 1.36
N MET A 23 12.82 13.26 2.05
CA MET A 23 11.52 12.95 1.44
C MET A 23 11.18 13.85 0.23
N ARG A 24 11.75 15.06 0.10
CA ARG A 24 11.33 16.02 -0.95
C ARG A 24 12.05 15.83 -2.27
N SER A 25 13.34 15.46 -2.26
CA SER A 25 14.01 14.99 -3.48
C SER A 25 13.57 13.56 -3.79
N ASN A 26 13.74 12.63 -2.85
CA ASN A 26 13.54 11.20 -3.11
C ASN A 26 12.13 10.86 -3.61
N ALA A 27 11.09 11.60 -3.20
CA ALA A 27 9.74 11.41 -3.76
C ALA A 27 9.65 11.80 -5.24
N ALA A 28 10.24 12.93 -5.64
CA ALA A 28 10.27 13.37 -7.02
C ALA A 28 11.14 12.43 -7.88
N ASP A 29 12.36 12.11 -7.40
CA ASP A 29 13.27 11.16 -8.02
C ASP A 29 12.63 9.78 -8.22
N PHE A 30 11.88 9.29 -7.22
CA PHE A 30 11.12 8.05 -7.32
C PHE A 30 10.04 8.11 -8.41
N PHE A 31 9.24 9.18 -8.47
CA PHE A 31 8.17 9.28 -9.47
C PHE A 31 8.71 9.47 -10.89
N LEU A 32 9.83 10.18 -11.08
CA LEU A 32 10.53 10.24 -12.37
C LEU A 32 11.03 8.85 -12.77
N PHE A 33 11.67 8.11 -11.86
CA PHE A 33 12.11 6.73 -12.07
C PHE A 33 10.94 5.78 -12.39
N PHE A 34 9.81 5.92 -11.69
CA PHE A 34 8.60 5.13 -11.89
C PHE A 34 7.98 5.38 -13.27
N PHE A 35 7.81 6.65 -13.69
CA PHE A 35 7.30 6.96 -15.03
C PHE A 35 8.30 6.59 -16.13
N LYS A 36 9.62 6.64 -15.88
CA LYS A 36 10.61 6.13 -16.84
C LYS A 36 10.52 4.61 -17.05
N ARG A 37 10.07 3.86 -16.03
CA ARG A 37 9.79 2.41 -16.12
C ARG A 37 8.39 2.11 -16.70
N HIS A 38 7.41 2.97 -16.42
CA HIS A 38 6.01 2.80 -16.83
C HIS A 38 5.47 4.09 -17.50
N PRO A 39 5.89 4.44 -18.74
CA PRO A 39 5.61 5.76 -19.34
C PRO A 39 4.14 6.10 -19.52
N THR A 40 3.28 5.10 -19.68
CA THR A 40 1.83 5.28 -19.80
C THR A 40 1.18 5.73 -18.49
N TYR A 41 1.80 5.49 -17.33
CA TYR A 41 1.17 5.73 -16.03
C TYR A 41 1.07 7.21 -15.68
N GLN A 42 1.92 8.08 -16.23
CA GLN A 42 1.76 9.54 -16.08
C GLN A 42 0.36 10.01 -16.54
N LYS A 43 -0.24 9.35 -17.55
CA LYS A 43 -1.58 9.69 -18.05
C LYS A 43 -2.73 9.45 -17.06
N LEU A 44 -2.48 8.71 -15.96
CA LEU A 44 -3.46 8.51 -14.88
C LEU A 44 -3.59 9.72 -13.94
N PHE A 45 -2.64 10.67 -13.99
CA PHE A 45 -2.55 11.79 -13.05
C PHE A 45 -3.04 13.11 -13.68
N ASN A 46 -4.34 13.39 -13.58
CA ASN A 46 -4.98 14.52 -14.27
C ASN A 46 -4.31 15.90 -14.07
N ASP A 47 -3.68 16.15 -12.92
CA ASP A 47 -2.98 17.43 -12.62
C ASP A 47 -1.70 17.67 -13.45
N PHE A 48 -1.08 16.62 -14.02
CA PHE A 48 0.21 16.72 -14.73
C PHE A 48 0.41 15.70 -15.87
N LYS A 49 -0.64 14.98 -16.28
CA LYS A 49 -0.61 13.99 -17.37
C LYS A 49 -0.06 14.49 -18.72
N ASP A 50 -0.22 15.78 -19.01
CA ASP A 50 0.13 16.40 -20.30
C ASP A 50 1.35 17.35 -20.20
N VAL A 51 2.03 17.36 -19.06
CA VAL A 51 3.35 17.99 -18.86
C VAL A 51 4.43 17.09 -19.50
N LYS A 52 5.47 17.66 -20.13
CA LYS A 52 6.57 16.84 -20.67
C LYS A 52 7.36 16.18 -19.54
N TYR A 53 7.94 15.01 -19.78
CA TYR A 53 8.69 14.27 -18.76
C TYR A 53 9.86 15.11 -18.18
N GLU A 54 10.51 15.88 -19.03
CA GLU A 54 11.63 16.78 -18.73
C GLU A 54 11.20 18.00 -17.89
N GLU A 55 9.90 18.33 -17.89
CA GLU A 55 9.31 19.48 -17.21
C GLU A 55 8.65 19.08 -15.86
N LEU A 56 8.56 17.78 -15.57
CA LEU A 56 7.86 17.27 -14.38
C LEU A 56 8.47 17.74 -13.06
N ASP A 57 9.79 17.74 -12.90
CA ASP A 57 10.42 18.08 -11.62
C ASP A 57 10.17 19.54 -11.20
N GLY A 58 10.05 20.44 -12.17
CA GLY A 58 9.65 21.84 -11.95
C GLY A 58 8.15 22.01 -11.64
N ASN A 59 7.32 21.00 -11.90
CA ASN A 59 5.87 21.10 -11.75
C ASN A 59 5.43 20.91 -10.28
N GLN A 60 4.89 21.97 -9.68
CA GLN A 60 4.45 21.96 -8.26
C GLN A 60 3.36 20.92 -7.96
N LYS A 61 2.48 20.58 -8.92
CA LYS A 61 1.45 19.55 -8.72
C LYS A 61 2.06 18.15 -8.68
N PHE A 62 3.01 17.87 -9.57
CA PHE A 62 3.81 16.65 -9.56
C PHE A 62 4.55 16.48 -8.23
N ARG A 63 5.36 17.48 -7.82
CA ARG A 63 6.09 17.42 -6.52
C ARG A 63 5.15 17.25 -5.34
N GLY A 64 4.04 18.00 -5.32
CA GLY A 64 3.02 17.92 -4.29
C GLY A 64 2.29 16.57 -4.22
N HIS A 65 2.09 15.90 -5.36
CA HIS A 65 1.55 14.55 -5.41
C HIS A 65 2.59 13.52 -4.90
N ALA A 66 3.81 13.58 -5.41
CA ALA A 66 4.89 12.65 -5.06
C ALA A 66 5.12 12.62 -3.53
N VAL A 67 5.23 13.80 -2.90
CA VAL A 67 5.39 13.92 -1.45
C VAL A 67 4.19 13.34 -0.67
N ARG A 68 2.96 13.50 -1.15
CA ARG A 68 1.77 12.89 -0.50
C ARG A 68 1.81 11.36 -0.54
N VAL A 69 2.29 10.77 -1.63
CA VAL A 69 2.45 9.32 -1.74
C VAL A 69 3.58 8.82 -0.84
N PHE A 70 4.69 9.56 -0.72
CA PHE A 70 5.75 9.24 0.24
C PHE A 70 5.29 9.36 1.69
N PHE A 71 4.41 10.32 2.04
CA PHE A 71 3.75 10.34 3.35
C PHE A 71 2.87 9.10 3.56
N ALA A 72 2.05 8.70 2.57
CA ALA A 72 1.23 7.49 2.69
C ALA A 72 2.06 6.21 2.88
N ILE A 73 3.16 6.04 2.12
CA ILE A 73 4.10 4.93 2.31
C ILE A 73 4.74 4.99 3.70
N THR A 74 5.10 6.19 4.19
CA THR A 74 5.65 6.38 5.54
C THR A 74 4.64 5.97 6.61
N SER A 75 3.36 6.36 6.49
CA SER A 75 2.30 5.92 7.41
C SER A 75 2.11 4.40 7.41
N LEU A 76 2.29 3.70 6.27
CA LEU A 76 2.25 2.24 6.22
C LEU A 76 3.47 1.61 6.91
N VAL A 77 4.68 2.15 6.69
CA VAL A 77 5.93 1.66 7.28
C VAL A 77 5.99 1.89 8.81
N ASP A 78 5.62 3.09 9.26
CA ASP A 78 5.63 3.47 10.67
C ASP A 78 4.61 2.67 11.50
N ASN A 79 3.52 2.19 10.88
CA ASN A 79 2.50 1.37 11.54
C ASN A 79 2.67 -0.15 11.31
N LEU A 80 3.78 -0.65 10.74
CA LEU A 80 3.96 -2.10 10.49
C LEU A 80 3.76 -2.98 11.73
N ASP A 81 3.92 -2.44 12.93
CA ASP A 81 3.69 -3.14 14.19
C ASP A 81 2.20 -3.31 14.56
N ASP A 82 1.32 -2.42 14.10
CA ASP A 82 -0.15 -2.56 14.13
C ASP A 82 -0.70 -2.82 12.73
N LEU A 83 -0.86 -4.12 12.41
CA LEU A 83 -1.33 -4.52 11.09
C LEU A 83 -2.80 -4.18 10.83
N ASP A 84 -3.65 -4.01 11.85
CA ASP A 84 -5.05 -3.61 11.64
C ASP A 84 -5.12 -2.14 11.15
N ILE A 85 -4.25 -1.27 11.66
CA ILE A 85 -4.09 0.12 11.15
C ILE A 85 -3.55 0.12 9.71
N VAL A 86 -2.51 -0.67 9.41
CA VAL A 86 -1.97 -0.79 8.04
C VAL A 86 -3.06 -1.25 7.06
N VAL A 87 -3.87 -2.23 7.47
CA VAL A 87 -4.98 -2.81 6.71
C VAL A 87 -6.07 -1.76 6.43
N ASP A 88 -6.48 -0.94 7.40
CA ASP A 88 -7.44 0.16 7.16
C ASP A 88 -6.89 1.23 6.19
N ILE A 89 -5.65 1.68 6.40
CA ILE A 89 -5.00 2.69 5.55
C ILE A 89 -4.93 2.20 4.10
N LEU A 90 -4.53 0.94 3.87
CA LEU A 90 -4.51 0.34 2.53
C LEU A 90 -5.90 0.29 1.91
N GLN A 91 -6.91 -0.13 2.67
CA GLN A 91 -8.27 -0.30 2.14
C GLN A 91 -8.93 1.03 1.80
N LYS A 92 -8.77 2.05 2.66
CA LYS A 92 -9.17 3.41 2.30
C LYS A 92 -8.41 3.90 1.05
N THR A 93 -7.10 3.65 0.98
CA THR A 93 -6.28 4.05 -0.17
C THR A 93 -6.80 3.40 -1.46
N VAL A 94 -7.08 2.10 -1.47
CA VAL A 94 -7.57 1.39 -2.65
C VAL A 94 -8.97 1.88 -3.05
N LYS A 95 -9.91 2.01 -2.10
CA LYS A 95 -11.25 2.56 -2.32
C LYS A 95 -11.22 3.96 -2.96
N ASP A 96 -10.31 4.82 -2.49
CA ASP A 96 -10.10 6.16 -3.05
C ASP A 96 -9.50 6.15 -4.48
N HIS A 97 -8.83 5.07 -4.90
CA HIS A 97 -8.13 4.94 -6.18
C HIS A 97 -8.88 4.14 -7.26
N ILE A 98 -9.78 3.22 -6.89
CA ILE A 98 -10.60 2.46 -7.87
C ILE A 98 -11.37 3.40 -8.84
N PRO A 99 -12.05 4.48 -8.39
CA PRO A 99 -12.71 5.44 -9.30
C PRO A 99 -11.77 6.20 -10.25
N ARG A 100 -10.45 6.12 -10.02
CA ARG A 100 -9.40 6.71 -10.88
C ARG A 100 -8.88 5.72 -11.94
N GLY A 101 -9.51 4.55 -12.06
CA GLY A 101 -9.11 3.48 -13.00
C GLY A 101 -7.87 2.70 -12.57
N ILE A 102 -7.49 2.75 -11.29
CA ILE A 102 -6.31 2.06 -10.77
C ILE A 102 -6.64 0.58 -10.53
N LYS A 103 -5.73 -0.30 -10.99
CA LYS A 103 -5.85 -1.76 -10.92
C LYS A 103 -4.74 -2.33 -10.05
N ALA A 104 -4.89 -3.57 -9.58
CA ALA A 104 -3.87 -4.24 -8.76
C ALA A 104 -2.48 -4.20 -9.42
N LYS A 105 -2.42 -4.40 -10.75
CA LYS A 105 -1.18 -4.31 -11.54
C LYS A 105 -0.42 -2.99 -11.38
N HIS A 106 -1.11 -1.88 -11.17
CA HIS A 106 -0.46 -0.58 -10.96
C HIS A 106 0.22 -0.51 -9.58
N TYR A 107 -0.34 -1.19 -8.56
CA TYR A 107 0.29 -1.34 -7.25
C TYR A 107 1.44 -2.36 -7.27
N GLU A 108 1.30 -3.46 -8.03
CA GLU A 108 2.41 -4.41 -8.26
C GLU A 108 3.63 -3.70 -8.86
N ASP A 109 3.42 -2.90 -9.91
CA ASP A 109 4.47 -2.10 -10.57
C ASP A 109 5.00 -0.97 -9.69
N LEU A 110 4.16 -0.36 -8.84
CA LEU A 110 4.58 0.63 -7.85
C LEU A 110 5.51 -0.01 -6.82
N MET A 111 5.12 -1.14 -6.21
CA MET A 111 5.94 -1.84 -5.21
C MET A 111 7.25 -2.36 -5.83
N GLY A 112 7.20 -2.99 -7.01
CA GLY A 112 8.40 -3.42 -7.73
C GLY A 112 9.34 -2.25 -8.08
N SER A 113 8.79 -1.08 -8.36
CA SER A 113 9.59 0.14 -8.58
C SER A 113 10.10 0.77 -7.29
N ILE A 114 9.41 0.62 -6.14
CA ILE A 114 9.92 1.05 -4.83
C ILE A 114 11.17 0.23 -4.46
N LEU A 115 11.13 -1.10 -4.63
CA LEU A 115 12.28 -1.97 -4.38
C LEU A 115 13.47 -1.62 -5.30
N ALA A 116 13.23 -1.47 -6.60
CA ALA A 116 14.28 -1.08 -7.55
C ALA A 116 14.82 0.36 -7.33
N PHE A 117 14.00 1.26 -6.77
CA PHE A 117 14.45 2.59 -6.38
C PHE A 117 15.29 2.56 -5.10
N LEU A 118 14.91 1.74 -4.10
CA LEU A 118 15.69 1.53 -2.87
C LEU A 118 17.07 0.94 -3.17
N GLU A 119 17.15 -0.06 -4.04
CA GLU A 119 18.42 -0.61 -4.57
C GLU A 119 19.29 0.51 -5.17
N LYS A 120 18.73 1.34 -6.06
CA LYS A 120 19.44 2.45 -6.70
C LYS A 120 19.86 3.55 -5.70
N ALA A 121 19.00 3.90 -4.74
CA ALA A 121 19.17 5.06 -3.87
C ALA A 121 20.11 4.78 -2.68
N LEU A 122 20.16 3.53 -2.22
CA LEU A 122 20.95 3.12 -1.05
C LEU A 122 22.21 2.31 -1.44
N GLY A 123 22.28 1.78 -2.66
CA GLY A 123 23.44 1.04 -3.18
C GLY A 123 23.80 -0.15 -2.30
N ASP A 124 25.09 -0.33 -2.00
CA ASP A 124 25.62 -1.42 -1.18
C ASP A 124 25.02 -1.50 0.23
N LYS A 125 24.37 -0.43 0.72
CA LYS A 125 23.63 -0.45 1.99
C LYS A 125 22.32 -1.24 1.90
N PHE A 126 21.75 -1.42 0.71
CA PHE A 126 20.52 -2.20 0.52
C PHE A 126 20.80 -3.69 0.49
N THR A 127 21.05 -4.25 1.67
CA THR A 127 21.39 -5.67 1.86
C THR A 127 20.29 -6.60 1.32
N ALA A 128 20.67 -7.84 0.98
CA ALA A 128 19.70 -8.87 0.60
C ALA A 128 18.64 -9.15 1.69
N ALA A 129 18.99 -8.95 2.97
CA ALA A 129 18.05 -9.07 4.08
C ALA A 129 17.02 -7.92 4.10
N TRP A 130 17.46 -6.69 3.83
CA TRP A 130 16.56 -5.54 3.64
C TRP A 130 15.65 -5.74 2.43
N LYS A 131 16.21 -6.15 1.28
CA LYS A 131 15.42 -6.51 0.09
C LYS A 131 14.35 -7.55 0.41
N ASN A 132 14.71 -8.68 1.03
CA ASN A 132 13.75 -9.73 1.33
C ASN A 132 12.71 -9.32 2.38
N SER A 133 13.04 -8.38 3.26
CA SER A 133 12.08 -7.77 4.19
C SER A 133 11.06 -6.90 3.45
N TRP A 134 11.52 -6.07 2.50
CA TRP A 134 10.66 -5.31 1.60
C TRP A 134 9.80 -6.19 0.69
N GLU A 135 10.32 -7.29 0.15
CA GLU A 135 9.56 -8.29 -0.62
C GLU A 135 8.42 -8.90 0.24
N THR A 136 8.70 -9.17 1.53
CA THR A 136 7.70 -9.73 2.46
C THR A 136 6.60 -8.71 2.78
N VAL A 137 6.97 -7.45 3.05
CA VAL A 137 6.00 -6.37 3.28
C VAL A 137 5.20 -6.06 2.01
N ALA A 138 5.83 -6.06 0.83
CA ALA A 138 5.15 -5.88 -0.45
C ALA A 138 4.13 -6.98 -0.72
N ALA A 139 4.43 -8.25 -0.42
CA ALA A 139 3.48 -9.35 -0.55
C ALA A 139 2.23 -9.18 0.35
N VAL A 140 2.41 -8.68 1.58
CA VAL A 140 1.30 -8.37 2.51
C VAL A 140 0.50 -7.15 2.07
N ILE A 141 1.15 -6.08 1.60
CA ILE A 141 0.47 -4.91 1.02
C ILE A 141 -0.37 -5.33 -0.20
N LEU A 142 0.22 -6.10 -1.10
CA LEU A 142 -0.44 -6.52 -2.34
C LEU A 142 -1.60 -7.48 -2.07
N SER A 143 -1.53 -8.41 -1.10
CA SER A 143 -2.66 -9.29 -0.80
C SER A 143 -3.91 -8.51 -0.37
N VAL A 144 -3.75 -7.45 0.43
CA VAL A 144 -4.84 -6.53 0.82
C VAL A 144 -5.35 -5.74 -0.40
N VAL A 145 -4.47 -5.27 -1.28
CA VAL A 145 -4.84 -4.55 -2.51
C VAL A 145 -5.64 -5.45 -3.47
N HIS A 146 -5.19 -6.69 -3.70
CA HIS A 146 -5.89 -7.65 -4.55
C HIS A 146 -7.28 -7.96 -3.98
N ALA A 147 -7.38 -8.27 -2.69
CA ALA A 147 -8.64 -8.59 -2.03
C ALA A 147 -9.66 -7.44 -2.10
N GLU A 148 -9.23 -6.19 -1.92
CA GLU A 148 -10.14 -5.04 -1.98
C GLU A 148 -10.57 -4.70 -3.42
N ILE A 149 -9.69 -4.83 -4.41
CA ILE A 149 -10.06 -4.63 -5.82
C ILE A 149 -11.01 -5.73 -6.29
N GLU A 150 -10.82 -6.98 -5.85
CA GLU A 150 -11.75 -8.09 -6.12
C GLU A 150 -13.11 -7.89 -5.42
N ALA A 151 -13.10 -7.36 -4.19
CA ALA A 151 -14.31 -7.08 -3.40
C ALA A 151 -15.22 -6.00 -4.01
N ASP A 152 -14.66 -5.01 -4.71
CA ASP A 152 -15.47 -4.03 -5.43
C ASP A 152 -15.94 -4.52 -6.81
N LEU A 153 -15.12 -5.33 -7.50
CA LEU A 153 -15.41 -5.85 -8.83
C LEU A 153 -16.64 -6.77 -8.91
N THR A 154 -17.14 -7.32 -7.80
CA THR A 154 -18.40 -8.10 -7.81
C THR A 154 -19.36 -7.71 -6.67
N PRO A 155 -20.67 -7.54 -6.95
CA PRO A 155 -21.67 -7.30 -5.90
C PRO A 155 -21.74 -8.43 -4.85
N ALA A 156 -21.39 -9.66 -5.24
CA ALA A 156 -21.42 -10.84 -4.36
C ALA A 156 -20.18 -10.95 -3.46
N ALA A 157 -18.99 -10.55 -3.91
CA ALA A 157 -17.82 -10.51 -3.03
C ALA A 157 -18.03 -9.51 -1.88
N ARG A 158 -18.72 -8.40 -2.14
CA ARG A 158 -19.09 -7.41 -1.11
C ARG A 158 -19.84 -8.02 0.10
N GLU A 159 -20.64 -9.07 -0.13
CA GLU A 159 -21.33 -9.85 0.91
C GLU A 159 -20.50 -11.06 1.40
N ASN A 160 -19.89 -11.82 0.49
CA ASN A 160 -19.09 -13.01 0.83
C ASN A 160 -17.82 -12.67 1.63
N VAL A 161 -17.23 -11.50 1.43
CA VAL A 161 -16.13 -10.97 2.23
C VAL A 161 -16.61 -10.72 3.66
N GLN A 162 -17.75 -10.04 3.87
CA GLN A 162 -18.36 -9.85 5.20
C GLN A 162 -18.60 -11.18 5.93
N ASN A 163 -19.16 -12.17 5.22
CA ASN A 163 -19.49 -13.47 5.81
C ASN A 163 -18.24 -14.32 6.10
N SER A 164 -17.27 -14.33 5.18
CA SER A 164 -15.96 -14.97 5.38
C SER A 164 -15.26 -14.40 6.61
N TRP A 165 -15.22 -13.07 6.74
CA TRP A 165 -14.69 -12.40 7.93
C TRP A 165 -15.38 -12.79 9.25
N GLY A 166 -16.66 -13.17 9.22
CA GLY A 166 -17.39 -13.64 10.40
C GLY A 166 -17.04 -15.07 10.82
N LEU A 167 -16.85 -15.98 9.85
CA LEU A 167 -16.35 -17.33 10.09
C LEU A 167 -14.90 -17.30 10.58
N VAL A 168 -14.09 -16.46 9.93
CA VAL A 168 -12.74 -16.10 10.33
C VAL A 168 -12.75 -15.60 11.78
N ARG A 169 -13.39 -14.49 12.15
CA ARG A 169 -13.34 -13.94 13.53
C ARG A 169 -13.84 -14.88 14.66
N LYS A 170 -14.33 -16.09 14.38
CA LYS A 170 -14.57 -17.17 15.36
C LYS A 170 -13.39 -18.13 15.57
N ASP A 171 -12.62 -18.53 14.55
CA ASP A 171 -11.73 -19.71 14.68
C ASP A 171 -10.35 -19.40 15.31
N MET A 172 -9.74 -18.23 15.05
CA MET A 172 -8.56 -17.78 15.81
C MET A 172 -8.85 -17.52 17.31
N ARG A 173 -10.11 -17.53 17.74
CA ARG A 173 -10.48 -17.51 19.17
C ARG A 173 -10.62 -18.91 19.78
N LYS A 174 -10.36 -19.97 19.01
CA LYS A 174 -10.37 -21.37 19.48
C LYS A 174 -8.98 -22.02 19.47
N HIS A 175 -8.09 -21.59 18.57
CA HIS A 175 -6.77 -22.19 18.39
C HIS A 175 -5.67 -21.15 18.60
N ALA A 176 -4.93 -21.27 19.71
CA ALA A 176 -3.84 -20.34 20.08
C ALA A 176 -2.53 -20.56 19.28
N MET A 177 -2.56 -21.44 18.27
CA MET A 177 -1.52 -21.61 17.24
C MET A 177 -2.22 -21.84 15.89
N GLY A 178 -1.73 -21.24 14.80
CA GLY A 178 -2.34 -21.36 13.46
C GLY A 178 -2.82 -20.05 12.81
N PHE A 179 -2.14 -18.93 13.06
CA PHE A 179 -2.52 -17.56 12.68
C PHE A 179 -2.57 -17.24 11.16
N PHE A 180 -2.37 -18.23 10.27
CA PHE A 180 -1.64 -18.01 9.01
C PHE A 180 -2.45 -17.60 7.75
N LEU A 181 -3.78 -17.49 7.82
CA LEU A 181 -4.63 -17.22 6.64
C LEU A 181 -5.73 -16.15 6.86
N PHE A 182 -5.57 -15.36 7.91
CA PHE A 182 -6.73 -15.02 8.72
C PHE A 182 -6.93 -13.51 9.00
N ALA A 183 -5.86 -12.72 8.90
CA ALA A 183 -5.89 -11.27 9.10
C ALA A 183 -6.08 -10.47 7.78
N CYS A 184 -6.19 -11.14 6.62
CA CYS A 184 -6.38 -10.45 5.33
C CYS A 184 -7.86 -10.22 4.94
N VAL A 185 -8.80 -10.93 5.58
CA VAL A 185 -10.28 -10.57 5.87
C VAL A 185 -11.25 -8.68 8.01
N VAL A 186 -10.70 -8.41 9.26
CA VAL A 186 -11.44 -8.05 10.50
C VAL A 186 -11.82 -6.57 10.52
N VAL A 187 -11.14 -5.80 9.69
CA VAL A 187 -11.25 -4.35 9.53
C VAL A 187 -12.29 -3.97 8.47
N LEU A 188 -12.34 -4.69 7.33
CA LEU A 188 -12.79 -4.15 6.04
C LEU A 188 -14.22 -3.57 5.99
N PHE A 189 -15.11 -4.16 6.80
CA PHE A 189 -16.54 -3.92 6.76
C PHE A 189 -17.15 -3.45 8.08
N SER A 190 -16.36 -3.30 9.14
CA SER A 190 -16.85 -2.78 10.43
C SER A 190 -17.28 -1.30 10.33
N TYR A 191 -16.77 -0.57 9.32
CA TYR A 191 -16.95 0.89 9.19
C TYR A 191 -18.13 1.33 8.29
N ASN A 192 -18.66 0.46 7.42
CA ASN A 192 -19.64 0.85 6.39
C ASN A 192 -21.13 0.66 6.81
N GLY A 193 -21.40 0.42 8.10
CA GLY A 193 -22.75 0.12 8.61
C GLY A 193 -23.18 1.01 9.78
N LYS A 194 -24.33 1.68 9.63
CA LYS A 194 -25.19 2.23 10.71
C LYS A 194 -24.74 3.47 11.52
N ILE A 195 -23.99 4.42 10.93
CA ILE A 195 -24.17 5.85 11.33
C ILE A 195 -25.60 6.34 11.01
N ARG A 196 -26.31 5.66 10.10
CA ARG A 196 -27.75 5.85 9.76
C ARG A 196 -28.76 5.59 10.90
N SER A 197 -28.37 5.53 12.17
CA SER A 197 -29.26 5.17 13.30
C SER A 197 -29.39 6.23 14.41
N VAL A 198 -28.79 7.42 14.28
CA VAL A 198 -28.70 8.43 15.35
C VAL A 198 -29.60 9.66 15.09
N MET A 199 -30.42 9.66 14.03
CA MET A 199 -31.38 10.73 13.74
C MET A 199 -32.76 10.19 13.30
N SER A 200 -33.31 9.23 14.06
CA SER A 200 -34.74 8.89 14.00
C SER A 200 -35.18 8.22 15.31
N LYS A 201 -35.78 9.05 16.18
CA LYS A 201 -36.17 8.78 17.59
C LYS A 201 -35.00 8.75 18.57
#